data_AF-A0ABC8T0F6-F1
#
_entry.id   AF-A0ABC8T0F6-F1
#
_cell.length_a   1.000
_cell.length_b   1.000
_cell.length_c   1.000
_cell.angle_alpha   90.00
_cell.angle_beta   90.00
_cell.angle_gamma   90.00
#
_symmetry.space_group_name_H-M   'P 1'
#
loop_
_entity.id
_entity.type
_entity.pdbx_description
1 polymer ?
#
loop_
_entity_poly.entity_id
_entity_poly.type
_entity_poly.pdbx_seq_one_letter_code
_entity_poly.pdbx_strand_id
1 'polypeptide(L)'
;MVNALAEEKKDHGVLSTDISFKHMDGSHKFFGKGMRNYLGESKCFFDATIQSLWHLRRFRDEFFSLSRHVHVGDPCVVCALRQIFEAPSMGNTDRQREAIALTSLRISLSNLYPSNKSFQGGQDGDAFEVLEKILSCLHQSFTYKDDADDANSEDRKCTGSSHGASKTCIAHTIFGLDVLRRVDCKCGLQSGYKSQISYATNIAARELRQAKIMHVGCPFDELLKLLTVDEDTQFICETEAHGCGAPNHFTHVLSTPPHILTVVIHWQTASESADTILTTLIALNAEVDVGILYQDLDQGSRHVLVLMVCYRGHHYYCFANNHEHERWIVFKDENIKVIGSWDDLLFTCANAHLQPRLLFFEAIE
;
A
#
# COMPACT_ATOMS: atom_id res chain seq x y z
N MET A 1 -63.80 -2.00 25.86
CA MET A 1 -63.35 -0.95 24.93
C MET A 1 -61.82 -0.92 25.03
N VAL A 2 -61.15 -1.75 24.23
CA VAL A 2 -59.71 -2.04 24.38
C VAL A 2 -59.06 -2.00 22.98
N ASN A 3 -58.00 -1.19 22.90
CA ASN A 3 -56.84 -1.18 21.99
C ASN A 3 -57.04 -1.38 20.48
N ALA A 4 -56.79 -0.31 19.74
CA ALA A 4 -56.34 -0.35 18.35
C ALA A 4 -54.81 -0.26 18.31
N LEU A 5 -54.15 -1.29 17.76
CA LEU A 5 -52.74 -1.30 17.42
C LEU A 5 -52.54 -0.50 16.13
N ALA A 6 -51.68 0.51 16.16
CA ALA A 6 -51.18 1.19 14.97
C ALA A 6 -49.85 0.56 14.56
N GLU A 7 -49.77 0.08 13.31
CA GLU A 7 -48.56 -0.43 12.69
C GLU A 7 -47.59 0.72 12.37
N GLU A 8 -46.42 0.74 13.01
CA GLU A 8 -45.28 1.57 12.60
C GLU A 8 -44.60 0.94 11.38
N LYS A 9 -44.71 1.60 10.22
CA LYS A 9 -43.84 1.35 9.07
C LYS A 9 -42.41 1.79 9.43
N LYS A 10 -41.50 0.82 9.52
CA LYS A 10 -40.05 1.08 9.56
C LYS A 10 -39.60 1.59 8.19
N ASP A 11 -39.18 2.84 8.15
CA ASP A 11 -38.50 3.44 7.02
C ASP A 11 -37.05 2.93 6.99
N HIS A 12 -36.71 2.10 5.99
CA HIS A 12 -35.34 1.66 5.74
C HIS A 12 -34.61 2.75 4.96
N GLY A 13 -34.20 3.80 5.68
CA GLY A 13 -33.31 4.83 5.14
C GLY A 13 -31.93 4.27 4.84
N VAL A 14 -31.61 4.12 3.55
CA VAL A 14 -30.23 3.93 3.07
C VAL A 14 -29.47 5.23 3.37
N LEU A 15 -28.59 5.20 4.37
CA LEU A 15 -27.68 6.30 4.68
C LEU A 15 -26.73 6.50 3.49
N SER A 16 -26.91 7.61 2.77
CA SER A 16 -25.97 8.05 1.73
C SER A 16 -24.61 8.35 2.36
N THR A 17 -23.58 7.57 1.98
CA THR A 17 -22.19 7.70 2.43
C THR A 17 -21.37 8.70 1.61
N ASP A 18 -22.02 9.46 0.72
CA ASP A 18 -21.34 10.34 -0.22
C ASP A 18 -20.78 11.61 0.43
N ILE A 19 -19.46 11.64 0.63
CA ILE A 19 -18.74 12.88 0.97
C ILE A 19 -18.79 13.82 -0.24
N SER A 20 -19.38 15.00 -0.06
CA SER A 20 -19.38 16.05 -1.07
C SER A 20 -18.12 16.90 -0.97
N PHE A 21 -17.11 16.59 -1.79
CA PHE A 21 -15.99 17.51 -2.05
C PHE A 21 -16.43 18.64 -3.00
N LYS A 22 -16.08 19.88 -2.70
CA LYS A 22 -16.40 21.05 -3.53
C LYS A 22 -15.83 20.87 -4.95
N HIS A 23 -16.65 21.15 -5.97
CA HIS A 23 -16.27 21.03 -7.37
C HIS A 23 -15.60 22.33 -7.85
N MET A 24 -14.39 22.23 -8.40
CA MET A 24 -13.80 23.30 -9.21
C MET A 24 -13.93 22.93 -10.69
N ASP A 25 -14.72 23.72 -11.41
CA ASP A 25 -15.10 23.46 -12.80
C ASP A 25 -13.92 23.63 -13.78
N GLY A 26 -13.82 22.77 -14.79
CA GLY A 26 -12.81 22.86 -15.88
C GLY A 26 -11.54 21.98 -15.78
N SER A 27 -11.41 21.10 -14.78
CA SER A 27 -10.16 20.36 -14.49
C SER A 27 -9.93 19.08 -15.33
N HIS A 28 -10.97 18.47 -15.91
CA HIS A 28 -10.85 17.15 -16.59
C HIS A 28 -9.84 17.05 -17.74
N LYS A 29 -9.45 18.17 -18.39
CA LYS A 29 -8.47 18.14 -19.50
C LYS A 29 -7.01 18.03 -19.06
N PHE A 30 -6.69 18.35 -17.79
CA PHE A 30 -5.31 18.49 -17.33
C PHE A 30 -4.81 17.34 -16.43
N PHE A 31 -5.72 16.61 -15.77
CA PHE A 31 -5.36 15.66 -14.70
C PHE A 31 -5.46 14.18 -15.09
N GLY A 32 -5.55 13.87 -16.39
CA GLY A 32 -5.68 12.51 -16.91
C GLY A 32 -7.08 11.91 -16.74
N LYS A 33 -7.24 10.60 -16.96
CA LYS A 33 -8.50 9.86 -16.79
C LYS A 33 -8.38 8.96 -15.55
N GLY A 34 -9.26 9.16 -14.58
CA GLY A 34 -9.39 8.25 -13.44
C GLY A 34 -9.92 6.89 -13.87
N MET A 35 -9.59 5.85 -13.10
CA MET A 35 -10.29 4.57 -13.17
C MET A 35 -11.64 4.69 -12.46
N ARG A 36 -12.72 4.24 -13.10
CA ARG A 36 -14.08 4.47 -12.62
C ARG A 36 -14.43 3.42 -11.54
N ASN A 37 -14.96 3.83 -10.37
CA ASN A 37 -15.45 2.86 -9.39
C ASN A 37 -16.72 2.17 -9.90
N TYR A 38 -16.85 0.89 -9.63
CA TYR A 38 -18.10 0.17 -9.86
C TYR A 38 -19.00 0.35 -8.63
N LEU A 39 -19.90 1.34 -8.69
CA LEU A 39 -21.02 1.45 -7.77
C LEU A 39 -21.91 0.20 -7.94
N GLY A 40 -21.84 -0.75 -7.02
CA GLY A 40 -22.80 -1.85 -7.00
C GLY A 40 -22.52 -3.05 -6.10
N GLU A 41 -21.27 -3.40 -5.77
CA GLU A 41 -20.99 -4.62 -5.00
C GLU A 41 -19.84 -4.45 -4.02
N SER A 42 -20.15 -4.40 -2.72
CA SER A 42 -19.41 -4.81 -1.49
C SER A 42 -17.87 -4.86 -1.42
N LYS A 43 -17.10 -4.32 -2.37
CA LYS A 43 -15.67 -4.65 -2.58
C LYS A 43 -14.81 -3.44 -2.99
N CYS A 44 -15.06 -2.27 -2.41
CA CYS A 44 -14.33 -1.01 -2.65
C CYS A 44 -12.80 -1.10 -2.42
N PHE A 45 -12.33 -2.07 -1.63
CA PHE A 45 -10.91 -2.31 -1.36
C PHE A 45 -10.14 -2.89 -2.57
N PHE A 46 -10.81 -3.70 -3.41
CA PHE A 46 -10.22 -4.10 -4.70
C PHE A 46 -10.02 -2.89 -5.59
N ASP A 47 -11.08 -2.08 -5.74
CA ASP A 47 -11.07 -0.91 -6.61
C ASP A 47 -9.98 0.09 -6.19
N ALA A 48 -9.84 0.34 -4.90
CA ALA A 48 -8.77 1.18 -4.35
C ALA A 48 -7.37 0.65 -4.66
N THR A 49 -7.15 -0.66 -4.55
CA THR A 49 -5.86 -1.29 -4.87
C THR A 49 -5.53 -1.13 -6.35
N ILE A 50 -6.50 -1.38 -7.22
CA ILE A 50 -6.33 -1.32 -8.66
C ILE A 50 -6.13 0.12 -9.14
N GLN A 51 -6.91 1.07 -8.59
CA GLN A 51 -6.68 2.49 -8.79
C GLN A 51 -5.27 2.89 -8.36
N SER A 52 -4.82 2.39 -7.21
CA SER A 52 -3.47 2.70 -6.72
C SER A 52 -2.41 2.26 -7.71
N LEU A 53 -2.46 0.99 -8.14
CA LEU A 53 -1.53 0.47 -9.14
C LEU A 53 -1.60 1.22 -10.47
N TRP A 54 -2.78 1.63 -10.92
CA TRP A 54 -2.94 2.40 -12.16
C TRP A 54 -2.29 3.78 -12.12
N HIS A 55 -2.35 4.45 -10.96
CA HIS A 55 -1.81 5.80 -10.77
C HIS A 55 -0.31 5.83 -10.51
N LEU A 56 0.31 4.69 -10.20
CA LEU A 56 1.77 4.55 -10.13
C LEU A 56 2.35 4.43 -11.54
N ARG A 57 2.84 5.55 -12.10
CA ARG A 57 3.33 5.63 -13.49
C ARG A 57 4.40 4.57 -13.77
N ARG A 58 5.43 4.49 -12.92
CA ARG A 58 6.52 3.54 -13.09
C ARG A 58 6.05 2.08 -13.14
N PHE A 59 5.17 1.69 -12.21
CA PHE A 59 4.58 0.36 -12.20
C PHE A 59 3.81 0.08 -13.50
N ARG A 60 2.96 1.02 -13.92
CA ARG A 60 2.16 0.87 -15.14
C ARG A 60 3.03 0.70 -16.38
N ASP A 61 4.05 1.55 -16.53
CA ASP A 61 4.95 1.53 -17.69
C ASP A 61 5.76 0.22 -17.74
N GLU A 62 6.33 -0.21 -16.61
CA GLU A 62 7.02 -1.48 -16.52
C GLU A 62 6.07 -2.66 -16.76
N PHE A 63 4.87 -2.65 -16.18
CA PHE A 63 3.89 -3.72 -16.34
C PHE A 63 3.47 -3.92 -17.81
N PHE A 64 3.27 -2.82 -18.55
CA PHE A 64 2.96 -2.89 -19.98
C PHE A 64 4.15 -3.34 -20.83
N SER A 65 5.39 -3.07 -20.40
CA SER A 65 6.59 -3.55 -21.09
C SER A 65 6.77 -5.08 -21.02
N LEU A 66 6.11 -5.74 -20.05
CA LEU A 66 6.14 -7.20 -19.91
C LEU A 66 5.33 -7.85 -21.04
N SER A 67 5.95 -8.76 -21.79
CA SER A 67 5.33 -9.39 -22.97
C SER A 67 4.93 -10.85 -22.77
N ARG A 68 5.63 -11.60 -21.89
CA ARG A 68 5.37 -13.01 -21.58
C ARG A 68 5.34 -13.20 -20.07
N HIS A 69 4.39 -13.98 -19.59
CA HIS A 69 4.21 -14.27 -18.17
C HIS A 69 3.69 -15.71 -18.00
N VAL A 70 3.97 -16.33 -16.86
CA VAL A 70 3.35 -17.62 -16.49
C VAL A 70 1.99 -17.33 -15.85
N HIS A 71 0.94 -17.99 -16.32
CA HIS A 71 -0.39 -17.74 -15.79
C HIS A 71 -0.50 -18.19 -14.32
N VAL A 72 -0.91 -17.28 -13.44
CA VAL A 72 -1.18 -17.55 -12.03
C VAL A 72 -2.68 -17.37 -11.77
N GLY A 73 -3.31 -18.42 -11.24
CA GLY A 73 -4.75 -18.50 -11.00
C GLY A 73 -5.57 -18.89 -12.22
N ASP A 74 -6.81 -19.31 -11.97
CA ASP A 74 -7.84 -19.57 -12.98
C ASP A 74 -9.15 -18.87 -12.58
N PRO A 75 -9.56 -17.76 -13.23
CA PRO A 75 -8.88 -17.07 -14.34
C PRO A 75 -7.50 -16.48 -13.96
N CYS A 76 -6.65 -16.10 -14.92
CA CYS A 76 -5.31 -15.58 -14.61
C CYS A 76 -5.32 -14.12 -14.06
N VAL A 77 -4.67 -13.88 -12.92
CA VAL A 77 -4.53 -12.56 -12.27
C VAL A 77 -3.88 -11.52 -13.18
N VAL A 78 -2.74 -11.87 -13.79
CA VAL A 78 -1.94 -10.95 -14.63
C VAL A 78 -2.70 -10.56 -15.91
N CYS A 79 -3.43 -11.52 -16.50
CA CYS A 79 -4.29 -11.25 -17.65
C CYS A 79 -5.46 -10.33 -17.28
N ALA A 80 -6.12 -10.58 -16.14
CA ALA A 80 -7.21 -9.74 -15.68
C ALA A 80 -6.72 -8.30 -15.40
N LEU A 81 -5.57 -8.14 -14.73
CA LEU A 81 -4.94 -6.82 -14.52
C LEU A 81 -4.65 -6.09 -15.81
N ARG A 82 -4.11 -6.78 -16.82
CA ARG A 82 -3.84 -6.18 -18.13
C ARG A 82 -5.11 -5.71 -18.83
N GLN A 83 -6.16 -6.53 -18.83
CA GLN A 83 -7.45 -6.15 -19.41
C GLN A 83 -8.05 -4.93 -18.70
N ILE A 84 -7.94 -4.85 -17.38
CA ILE A 84 -8.39 -3.69 -16.60
C ILE A 84 -7.63 -2.43 -17.02
N PHE A 85 -6.30 -2.49 -17.12
CA PHE A 85 -5.48 -1.33 -17.46
C PHE A 85 -5.55 -0.91 -18.93
N GLU A 86 -5.93 -1.81 -19.84
CA GLU A 86 -6.16 -1.47 -21.26
C GLU A 86 -7.51 -0.78 -21.49
N ALA A 87 -8.50 -1.03 -20.63
CA ALA A 87 -9.85 -0.49 -20.80
C ALA A 87 -9.95 1.06 -20.78
N PRO A 88 -9.23 1.80 -19.90
CA PRO A 88 -9.23 3.27 -19.93
C PRO A 88 -8.79 3.88 -21.28
N SER A 89 -7.91 3.19 -22.01
CA SER A 89 -7.29 3.63 -23.26
C SER A 89 -8.18 3.47 -24.51
N MET A 90 -9.28 2.73 -24.41
CA MET A 90 -10.07 2.27 -25.57
C MET A 90 -11.43 2.97 -25.79
N GLY A 91 -11.65 4.14 -25.19
CA GLY A 91 -12.89 4.93 -25.40
C GLY A 91 -14.09 4.52 -24.53
N ASN A 92 -15.28 5.06 -24.82
CA ASN A 92 -16.44 5.05 -23.91
C ASN A 92 -17.32 3.77 -23.96
N THR A 93 -17.06 2.84 -24.88
CA THR A 93 -17.90 1.66 -25.12
C THR A 93 -17.67 0.47 -24.18
N ASP A 94 -16.68 0.53 -23.27
CA ASP A 94 -16.15 -0.67 -22.61
C ASP A 94 -16.40 -0.81 -21.10
N ARG A 95 -17.46 -0.15 -20.59
CA ARG A 95 -17.92 -0.32 -19.19
C ARG A 95 -18.17 -1.78 -18.81
N GLN A 96 -18.57 -2.60 -19.79
CA GLN A 96 -18.85 -4.00 -19.54
C GLN A 96 -17.57 -4.83 -19.45
N ARG A 97 -16.54 -4.55 -20.27
CA ARG A 97 -15.29 -5.34 -20.23
C ARG A 97 -14.44 -5.04 -19.01
N GLU A 98 -14.34 -3.78 -18.58
CA GLU A 98 -13.63 -3.45 -17.35
C GLU A 98 -14.32 -4.10 -16.13
N ALA A 99 -15.66 -4.08 -16.07
CA ALA A 99 -16.44 -4.79 -15.04
C ALA A 99 -16.18 -6.30 -15.05
N ILE A 100 -16.17 -6.90 -16.24
CA ILE A 100 -15.88 -8.33 -16.42
C ILE A 100 -14.44 -8.64 -15.98
N ALA A 101 -13.46 -7.81 -16.33
CA ALA A 101 -12.07 -8.03 -15.97
C ALA A 101 -11.84 -7.87 -14.46
N LEU A 102 -12.47 -6.89 -13.83
CA LEU A 102 -12.47 -6.73 -12.37
C LEU A 102 -13.13 -7.92 -11.66
N THR A 103 -14.23 -8.42 -12.22
CA THR A 103 -14.90 -9.64 -11.73
C THR A 103 -13.99 -10.86 -11.89
N SER A 104 -13.31 -11.00 -13.02
CA SER A 104 -12.33 -12.05 -13.30
C SER A 104 -11.17 -12.03 -12.31
N LEU A 105 -10.66 -10.84 -11.98
CA LEU A 105 -9.60 -10.67 -10.98
C LEU A 105 -10.08 -11.09 -9.58
N ARG A 106 -11.29 -10.67 -9.18
CA ARG A 106 -11.89 -11.06 -7.90
C ARG A 106 -12.03 -12.58 -7.80
N ILE A 107 -12.60 -13.23 -8.81
CA ILE A 107 -12.75 -14.70 -8.85
C ILE A 107 -11.38 -15.39 -8.75
N SER A 108 -10.40 -14.91 -9.51
CA SER A 108 -9.03 -15.46 -9.49
C SER A 108 -8.42 -15.43 -8.09
N LEU A 109 -8.48 -14.28 -7.41
CA LEU A 109 -7.94 -14.12 -6.06
C LEU A 109 -8.74 -14.93 -5.02
N SER A 110 -10.06 -15.03 -5.15
CA SER A 110 -10.88 -15.91 -4.31
C SER A 110 -10.50 -17.39 -4.46
N ASN A 111 -10.21 -17.84 -5.68
CA ASN A 111 -9.82 -19.24 -5.95
C ASN A 111 -8.40 -19.54 -5.44
N LEU A 112 -7.46 -18.60 -5.60
CA LEU A 112 -6.08 -18.75 -5.14
C LEU A 112 -5.96 -18.71 -3.61
N TYR A 113 -6.82 -17.96 -2.94
CA TYR A 113 -6.77 -17.76 -1.49
C TYR A 113 -8.12 -18.11 -0.84
N PRO A 114 -8.53 -19.39 -0.84
CA PRO A 114 -9.83 -19.82 -0.33
C PRO A 114 -9.99 -19.60 1.17
N SER A 115 -8.88 -19.62 1.92
CA SER A 115 -8.85 -19.34 3.36
C SER A 115 -9.02 -17.87 3.71
N ASN A 116 -8.82 -16.96 2.74
CA ASN A 116 -9.02 -15.53 2.94
C ASN A 116 -10.51 -15.18 2.81
N LYS A 117 -11.14 -14.90 3.96
CA LYS A 117 -12.57 -14.60 4.05
C LYS A 117 -12.96 -13.30 3.34
N SER A 118 -12.08 -12.30 3.28
CA SER A 118 -12.34 -11.02 2.60
C SER A 118 -12.52 -11.20 1.09
N PHE A 119 -11.97 -12.27 0.49
CA PHE A 119 -12.15 -12.54 -0.93
C PHE A 119 -13.38 -13.38 -1.26
N GLN A 120 -13.92 -14.16 -0.30
CA GLN A 120 -15.08 -15.05 -0.53
C GLN A 120 -16.44 -14.33 -0.64
N GLY A 121 -16.45 -12.99 -0.57
CA GLY A 121 -17.63 -12.15 -0.79
C GLY A 121 -18.43 -11.86 0.48
N GLY A 122 -18.91 -10.61 0.62
CA GLY A 122 -19.80 -10.19 1.71
C GLY A 122 -19.14 -9.73 3.01
N GLN A 123 -17.80 -9.58 3.05
CA GLN A 123 -17.06 -9.04 4.20
C GLN A 123 -16.14 -7.90 3.75
N ASP A 124 -15.89 -6.95 4.65
CA ASP A 124 -14.90 -5.90 4.42
C ASP A 124 -13.50 -6.50 4.23
N GLY A 125 -12.77 -5.99 3.24
CA GLY A 125 -11.39 -6.38 2.97
C GLY A 125 -10.42 -5.22 3.20
N ASP A 126 -9.15 -5.59 3.37
CA ASP A 126 -8.05 -4.63 3.46
C ASP A 126 -7.40 -4.43 2.08
N ALA A 127 -7.23 -3.18 1.66
CA ALA A 127 -6.63 -2.86 0.37
C ALA A 127 -5.15 -3.27 0.30
N PHE A 128 -4.42 -3.22 1.42
CA PHE A 128 -3.04 -3.71 1.44
C PHE A 128 -2.98 -5.22 1.25
N GLU A 129 -3.92 -5.96 1.85
CA GLU A 129 -3.96 -7.41 1.67
C GLU A 129 -4.20 -7.78 0.19
N VAL A 130 -5.10 -7.10 -0.50
CA VAL A 130 -5.27 -7.31 -1.96
C VAL A 130 -3.97 -6.96 -2.70
N LEU A 131 -3.32 -5.85 -2.36
CA LEU A 131 -2.05 -5.46 -2.97
C LEU A 131 -0.99 -6.55 -2.80
N GLU A 132 -0.79 -7.06 -1.59
CA GLU A 132 0.20 -8.12 -1.31
C GLU A 132 -0.07 -9.38 -2.12
N LYS A 133 -1.35 -9.77 -2.28
CA LYS A 133 -1.72 -10.96 -3.06
C LYS A 133 -1.52 -10.74 -4.56
N ILE A 134 -1.81 -9.55 -5.06
CA ILE A 134 -1.48 -9.17 -6.45
C ILE A 134 0.05 -9.19 -6.66
N LEU A 135 0.83 -8.59 -5.76
CA LEU A 135 2.30 -8.59 -5.83
C LEU A 135 2.88 -10.00 -5.74
N SER A 136 2.30 -10.87 -4.92
CA SER A 136 2.66 -12.30 -4.85
C SER A 136 2.39 -13.02 -6.16
N CYS A 137 1.23 -12.78 -6.79
CA CYS A 137 0.90 -13.35 -8.10
C CYS A 137 1.84 -12.84 -9.20
N LEU A 138 2.16 -11.54 -9.19
CA LEU A 138 3.15 -10.95 -10.11
C LEU A 138 4.52 -11.57 -9.89
N HIS A 139 4.95 -11.71 -8.64
CA HIS A 139 6.20 -12.38 -8.32
C HIS A 139 6.23 -13.79 -8.92
N GLN A 140 5.26 -14.64 -8.59
CA GLN A 140 5.18 -16.01 -9.10
C GLN A 140 5.20 -16.04 -10.64
N SER A 141 4.42 -15.17 -11.29
CA SER A 141 4.29 -15.12 -12.74
C SER A 141 5.59 -14.83 -13.49
N PHE A 142 6.54 -14.15 -12.84
CA PHE A 142 7.82 -13.71 -13.43
C PHE A 142 9.07 -14.33 -12.79
N THR A 143 8.92 -15.09 -11.71
CA THR A 143 10.02 -15.86 -11.10
C THR A 143 9.88 -17.37 -11.27
N TYR A 144 8.72 -17.85 -11.74
CA TYR A 144 8.54 -19.27 -12.05
C TYR A 144 9.59 -19.70 -13.09
N LYS A 145 10.55 -20.51 -12.62
CA LYS A 145 11.41 -21.30 -13.49
C LYS A 145 10.64 -22.55 -13.87
N ASP A 146 10.64 -22.91 -15.14
CA ASP A 146 10.26 -24.25 -15.61
C ASP A 146 11.26 -25.25 -15.01
N ASP A 147 11.10 -25.63 -13.75
CA ASP A 147 11.95 -26.63 -13.11
C ASP A 147 11.21 -27.96 -13.07
N ALA A 148 11.66 -28.88 -13.91
CA ALA A 148 11.47 -30.32 -13.77
C ALA A 148 12.18 -30.90 -12.54
N ASP A 149 12.58 -30.08 -11.57
CA ASP A 149 13.25 -30.52 -10.36
C ASP A 149 12.61 -29.89 -9.10
N ASP A 150 12.15 -30.81 -8.26
CA ASP A 150 11.80 -30.70 -6.85
C ASP A 150 10.45 -30.05 -6.46
N ALA A 151 9.43 -30.90 -6.54
CA ALA A 151 8.18 -30.79 -5.82
C ALA A 151 8.42 -30.95 -4.30
N ASN A 152 8.49 -29.82 -3.58
CA ASN A 152 7.96 -29.63 -2.22
C ASN A 152 8.44 -28.30 -1.63
N SER A 153 7.54 -27.32 -1.51
CA SER A 153 7.34 -26.53 -0.27
C SER A 153 6.43 -25.34 -0.52
N GLU A 154 5.31 -25.32 0.21
CA GLU A 154 4.63 -24.09 0.60
C GLU A 154 5.63 -23.25 1.42
N ASP A 155 5.70 -21.93 1.21
CA ASP A 155 6.65 -20.97 1.82
C ASP A 155 8.10 -20.95 1.29
N ARG A 156 8.30 -20.84 -0.03
CA ARG A 156 9.54 -20.21 -0.54
C ARG A 156 9.53 -18.71 -0.23
N LYS A 157 9.78 -18.34 1.04
CA LYS A 157 10.26 -16.99 1.38
C LYS A 157 11.48 -16.74 0.50
N CYS A 158 11.43 -15.72 -0.34
CA CYS A 158 12.61 -15.25 -1.04
C CYS A 158 13.62 -14.77 0.02
N THR A 159 14.48 -15.66 0.48
CA THR A 159 15.69 -15.28 1.21
C THR A 159 16.58 -14.60 0.19
N GLY A 160 16.91 -13.33 0.44
CA GLY A 160 17.70 -12.49 -0.45
C GLY A 160 18.88 -13.28 -1.00
N SER A 161 19.04 -13.28 -2.32
CA SER A 161 20.02 -14.12 -2.99
C SER A 161 21.43 -13.74 -2.51
N SER A 162 22.06 -14.65 -1.78
CA SER A 162 23.52 -14.75 -1.75
C SER A 162 24.00 -14.94 -3.19
N HIS A 163 24.70 -13.92 -3.69
CA HIS A 163 25.48 -13.92 -4.93
C HIS A 163 24.84 -14.49 -6.20
N GLY A 164 24.33 -13.57 -7.04
CA GLY A 164 24.24 -13.80 -8.49
C GLY A 164 22.87 -13.51 -9.09
N ALA A 165 22.69 -12.25 -9.53
CA ALA A 165 21.80 -11.81 -10.61
C ALA A 165 20.59 -12.72 -10.93
N SER A 166 19.66 -12.89 -10.00
CA SER A 166 18.29 -13.27 -10.37
C SER A 166 17.58 -11.98 -10.76
N LYS A 167 17.12 -11.85 -12.01
CA LYS A 167 16.33 -10.70 -12.46
C LYS A 167 15.15 -10.54 -11.49
N THR A 168 15.16 -9.46 -10.72
CA THR A 168 14.10 -9.15 -9.77
C THR A 168 12.80 -8.97 -10.56
N CYS A 169 11.75 -9.69 -10.17
CA CYS A 169 10.44 -9.52 -10.79
C CYS A 169 9.91 -8.09 -10.56
N ILE A 170 8.93 -7.65 -11.36
CA ILE A 170 8.35 -6.30 -11.23
C ILE A 170 7.89 -5.99 -9.79
N ALA A 171 7.36 -6.97 -9.06
CA ALA A 171 6.96 -6.77 -7.66
C ALA A 171 8.15 -6.39 -6.77
N HIS A 172 9.30 -7.05 -6.94
CA HIS A 172 10.51 -6.73 -6.18
C HIS A 172 11.20 -5.46 -6.68
N THR A 173 11.28 -5.23 -7.98
CA THR A 173 11.95 -4.05 -8.54
C THR A 173 11.21 -2.75 -8.17
N ILE A 174 9.88 -2.79 -8.15
CA ILE A 174 9.07 -1.62 -7.84
C ILE A 174 8.84 -1.46 -6.35
N PHE A 175 8.37 -2.50 -5.64
CA PHE A 175 7.91 -2.41 -4.25
C PHE A 175 8.79 -3.16 -3.25
N GLY A 176 9.79 -3.91 -3.73
CA GLY A 176 10.57 -4.82 -2.90
C GLY A 176 11.48 -4.06 -1.94
N LEU A 177 11.26 -4.29 -0.66
CA LEU A 177 12.08 -3.80 0.42
C LEU A 177 12.87 -4.99 1.01
N ASP A 178 14.06 -5.26 0.47
CA ASP A 178 14.94 -6.33 0.94
C ASP A 178 15.77 -5.88 2.14
N VAL A 179 15.14 -5.90 3.32
CA VAL A 179 15.79 -5.49 4.57
C VAL A 179 16.59 -6.65 5.13
N LEU A 180 17.89 -6.42 5.28
CA LEU A 180 18.78 -7.27 6.06
C LEU A 180 18.80 -6.76 7.50
N ARG A 181 18.34 -7.59 8.43
CA ARG A 181 18.61 -7.38 9.86
C ARG A 181 20.00 -7.92 10.16
N ARG A 182 20.84 -7.10 10.77
CA ARG A 182 22.21 -7.44 11.19
C ARG A 182 22.46 -6.90 12.60
N VAL A 183 23.39 -7.52 13.32
CA VAL A 183 23.94 -6.99 14.57
C VAL A 183 25.40 -6.64 14.33
N ASP A 184 25.73 -5.35 14.48
CA ASP A 184 27.09 -4.85 14.36
C ASP A 184 27.66 -4.53 15.74
N CYS A 185 28.46 -5.43 16.30
CA CYS A 185 29.09 -5.18 17.59
C CYS A 185 30.34 -4.30 17.41
N LYS A 186 30.57 -3.38 18.36
CA LYS A 186 31.77 -2.52 18.39
C LYS A 186 33.09 -3.31 18.49
N CYS A 187 33.06 -4.57 18.92
CA CYS A 187 34.24 -5.44 18.92
C CYS A 187 34.58 -6.01 17.53
N GLY A 188 33.79 -5.70 16.50
CA GLY A 188 33.97 -6.16 15.12
C GLY A 188 33.25 -7.47 14.79
N LEU A 189 32.59 -8.11 15.76
CA LEU A 189 31.78 -9.30 15.50
C LEU A 189 30.43 -8.88 14.89
N GLN A 190 30.12 -9.45 13.72
CA GLN A 190 28.83 -9.30 13.05
C GLN A 190 28.04 -10.59 13.13
N SER A 191 26.75 -10.51 13.50
CA SER A 191 25.86 -11.66 13.61
C SER A 191 24.42 -11.31 13.23
N GLY A 192 23.49 -12.26 13.40
CA GLY A 192 22.05 -11.98 13.33
C GLY A 192 21.49 -11.73 11.93
N TYR A 193 22.14 -12.24 10.88
CA TYR A 193 21.72 -12.08 9.49
C TYR A 193 20.35 -12.71 9.22
N LYS A 194 19.32 -11.88 9.08
CA LYS A 194 18.00 -12.30 8.60
C LYS A 194 17.52 -11.34 7.52
N SER A 195 17.58 -11.79 6.27
CA SER A 195 16.97 -11.08 5.14
C SER A 195 15.48 -11.40 5.08
N GLN A 196 14.65 -10.38 4.92
CA GLN A 196 13.25 -10.57 4.58
C GLN A 196 12.85 -9.49 3.59
N ILE A 197 12.36 -9.92 2.42
CA ILE A 197 11.70 -9.02 1.50
C ILE A 197 10.30 -8.72 2.05
N SER A 198 10.02 -7.45 2.24
CA SER A 198 8.68 -6.91 2.50
C SER A 198 8.24 -6.06 1.32
N TYR A 199 6.93 -5.84 1.16
CA TYR A 199 6.38 -4.87 0.20
C TYR A 199 5.94 -3.57 0.85
N ALA A 200 6.01 -3.49 2.19
CA ALA A 200 5.65 -2.28 2.93
C ALA A 200 6.33 -2.15 4.30
N THR A 201 6.39 -0.90 4.74
CA THR A 201 6.66 -0.49 6.12
C THR A 201 5.34 -0.33 6.86
N ASN A 202 5.14 -1.09 7.93
CA ASN A 202 3.91 -1.08 8.71
C ASN A 202 4.09 -0.23 9.97
N ILE A 203 3.16 0.69 10.24
CA ILE A 203 3.15 1.52 11.45
C ILE A 203 1.75 1.59 12.07
N ALA A 204 1.66 1.71 13.39
CA ALA A 204 0.39 1.99 14.05
C ALA A 204 0.15 3.50 14.16
N ALA A 205 -1.06 3.95 13.83
CA ALA A 205 -1.43 5.37 13.89
C ALA A 205 -1.23 5.98 15.28
N ARG A 206 -1.46 5.20 16.35
CA ARG A 206 -1.29 5.65 17.74
C ARG A 206 0.18 5.84 18.08
N GLU A 207 1.03 4.89 17.69
CA GLU A 207 2.46 4.96 17.96
C GLU A 207 3.09 6.13 17.21
N LEU A 208 2.68 6.36 15.95
CA LEU A 208 3.10 7.54 15.20
C LEU A 208 2.75 8.85 15.92
N ARG A 209 1.51 8.99 16.40
CA ARG A 209 1.10 10.17 17.18
C ARG A 209 1.92 10.32 18.46
N GLN A 210 2.13 9.22 19.18
CA GLN A 210 2.89 9.22 20.43
C GLN A 210 4.35 9.60 20.18
N ALA A 211 4.98 9.03 19.17
CA ALA A 211 6.35 9.36 18.76
C ALA A 211 6.46 10.84 18.36
N LYS A 212 5.49 11.38 17.62
CA LYS A 212 5.48 12.81 17.26
C LYS A 212 5.40 13.74 18.48
N ILE A 213 4.66 13.36 19.52
CA ILE A 213 4.54 14.11 20.77
C ILE A 213 5.83 14.01 21.59
N MET A 214 6.42 12.81 21.68
CA MET A 214 7.63 12.57 22.47
C MET A 214 8.88 13.18 21.82
N HIS A 215 8.93 13.22 20.49
CA HIS A 215 10.05 13.73 19.71
C HIS A 215 9.63 14.97 18.91
N VAL A 216 9.33 16.06 19.61
CA VAL A 216 8.91 17.33 18.99
C VAL A 216 9.98 17.85 18.04
N GLY A 217 9.56 18.25 16.83
CA GLY A 217 10.46 18.72 15.77
C GLY A 217 11.18 17.61 15.02
N CYS A 218 11.01 16.34 15.42
CA CYS A 218 11.55 15.20 14.70
C CYS A 218 10.86 15.07 13.32
N PRO A 219 11.65 14.92 12.23
CA PRO A 219 11.11 14.71 10.89
C PRO A 219 10.47 13.32 10.76
N PHE A 220 9.66 13.15 9.72
CA PHE A 220 8.83 11.94 9.57
C PHE A 220 9.66 10.67 9.32
N ASP A 221 10.76 10.75 8.58
CA ASP A 221 11.69 9.64 8.33
C ASP A 221 12.35 9.10 9.61
N GLU A 222 12.81 9.97 10.50
CA GLU A 222 13.32 9.57 11.81
C GLU A 222 12.22 8.95 12.69
N LEU A 223 10.98 9.47 12.62
CA LEU A 223 9.85 8.82 13.30
C LEU A 223 9.59 7.42 12.73
N LEU A 224 9.60 7.24 11.40
CA LEU A 224 9.45 5.93 10.77
C LEU A 224 10.55 4.96 11.20
N LYS A 225 11.80 5.44 11.30
CA LYS A 225 12.92 4.65 11.80
C LYS A 225 12.66 4.17 13.22
N LEU A 226 12.27 5.06 14.14
CA LEU A 226 11.95 4.70 15.52
C LEU A 226 10.81 3.67 15.62
N LEU A 227 9.80 3.78 14.76
CA LEU A 227 8.65 2.87 14.74
C LEU A 227 8.95 1.51 14.09
N THR A 228 10.03 1.40 13.32
CA THR A 228 10.38 0.16 12.61
C THR A 228 11.52 -0.60 13.27
N VAL A 229 12.31 0.05 14.12
CA VAL A 229 13.35 -0.59 14.92
C VAL A 229 12.72 -1.22 16.16
N ASP A 230 12.96 -2.51 16.33
CA ASP A 230 12.60 -3.27 17.53
C ASP A 230 13.67 -3.02 18.62
N GLU A 231 13.54 -1.89 19.33
CA GLU A 231 14.49 -1.50 20.39
C GLU A 231 14.45 -2.43 21.62
N ASP A 232 13.32 -3.11 21.84
CA ASP A 232 13.15 -4.00 23.00
C ASP A 232 13.92 -5.31 22.86
N THR A 233 14.32 -5.69 21.65
CA THR A 233 15.08 -6.92 21.39
C THR A 233 16.59 -6.66 21.44
N GLN A 234 17.18 -6.91 22.61
CA GLN A 234 18.63 -6.89 22.82
C GLN A 234 19.30 -8.21 22.44
N PHE A 235 20.44 -8.12 21.75
CA PHE A 235 21.28 -9.25 21.39
C PHE A 235 22.65 -9.15 22.09
N ILE A 236 23.00 -10.19 22.86
CA ILE A 236 24.28 -10.26 23.54
C ILE A 236 25.36 -10.76 22.58
N CYS A 237 26.47 -10.03 22.47
CA CYS A 237 27.60 -10.43 21.65
C CYS A 237 28.20 -11.75 22.17
N GLU A 238 28.09 -12.82 21.39
CA GLU A 238 28.43 -14.19 21.80
C GLU A 238 29.92 -14.35 22.11
N THR A 239 30.26 -14.62 23.38
CA THR A 239 31.64 -14.83 23.81
C THR A 239 32.26 -16.11 23.25
N GLU A 240 31.44 -17.13 22.95
CA GLU A 240 31.89 -18.37 22.32
C GLU A 240 32.40 -18.15 20.88
N ALA A 241 31.86 -17.15 20.18
CA ALA A 241 32.30 -16.71 18.86
C ALA A 241 33.38 -15.60 18.93
N HIS A 242 34.16 -15.55 20.02
CA HIS A 242 35.14 -14.49 20.31
C HIS A 242 34.54 -13.08 20.47
N GLY A 243 33.25 -12.98 20.77
CA GLY A 243 32.56 -11.72 21.07
C GLY A 243 32.88 -11.16 22.46
N CYS A 244 32.48 -9.91 22.70
CA CYS A 244 32.79 -9.17 23.93
C CYS A 244 31.73 -9.25 25.04
N GLY A 245 30.61 -9.94 24.83
CA GLY A 245 29.51 -10.03 25.81
C GLY A 245 28.67 -8.76 25.94
N ALA A 246 28.92 -7.72 25.15
CA ALA A 246 28.14 -6.47 25.22
C ALA A 246 26.73 -6.66 24.62
N PRO A 247 25.71 -5.95 25.14
CA PRO A 247 24.40 -5.88 24.52
C PRO A 247 24.44 -5.01 23.25
N ASN A 248 23.71 -5.42 22.22
CA ASN A 248 23.56 -4.74 20.94
C ASN A 248 22.08 -4.77 20.50
N HIS A 249 21.73 -3.97 19.51
CA HIS A 249 20.42 -3.99 18.87
C HIS A 249 20.58 -4.34 17.38
N PHE A 250 19.48 -4.76 16.76
CA PHE A 250 19.47 -4.94 15.32
C PHE A 250 19.59 -3.60 14.60
N THR A 251 20.38 -3.60 13.54
CA THR A 251 20.39 -2.58 12.52
C THR A 251 19.62 -3.11 11.31
N HIS A 252 18.84 -2.23 10.68
CA HIS A 252 18.13 -2.53 9.45
C HIS A 252 18.95 -1.96 8.30
N VAL A 253 19.48 -2.85 7.46
CA VAL A 253 20.31 -2.54 6.31
C VAL A 253 19.50 -2.76 5.05
N LEU A 254 19.60 -1.84 4.09
CA LEU A 254 18.92 -1.95 2.80
C LEU A 254 19.95 -1.76 1.69
N SER A 255 20.10 -2.75 0.81
CA SER A 255 21.10 -2.69 -0.27
C SER A 255 20.67 -1.83 -1.46
N THR A 256 19.37 -1.84 -1.76
CA THR A 256 18.80 -1.06 -2.86
C THR A 256 17.46 -0.47 -2.42
N PRO A 257 17.25 0.86 -2.52
CA PRO A 257 15.97 1.45 -2.20
C PRO A 257 14.90 0.98 -3.20
N PRO A 258 13.64 0.76 -2.76
CA PRO A 258 12.55 0.44 -3.69
C PRO A 258 12.25 1.66 -4.58
N HIS A 259 11.68 1.47 -5.77
CA HIS A 259 11.17 2.62 -6.53
C HIS A 259 9.94 3.23 -5.83
N ILE A 260 9.09 2.37 -5.26
CA ILE A 260 7.91 2.74 -4.50
C ILE A 260 8.04 2.22 -3.07
N LEU A 261 8.22 3.13 -2.12
CA LEU A 261 8.07 2.83 -0.70
C LEU A 261 6.58 2.87 -0.33
N THR A 262 6.05 1.71 0.07
CA THR A 262 4.68 1.62 0.62
C THR A 262 4.73 1.73 2.14
N VAL A 263 3.98 2.67 2.72
CA VAL A 263 3.75 2.75 4.17
C VAL A 263 2.29 2.44 4.47
N VAL A 264 2.07 1.44 5.34
CA VAL A 264 0.75 0.99 5.78
C VAL A 264 0.49 1.49 7.18
N ILE A 265 -0.62 2.20 7.37
CA ILE A 265 -1.05 2.75 8.65
C ILE A 265 -2.20 1.93 9.22
N HIS A 266 -1.94 1.34 10.38
CA HIS A 266 -2.90 0.55 11.15
C HIS A 266 -3.63 1.42 12.16
N TRP A 267 -4.96 1.48 12.02
CA TRP A 267 -5.84 2.23 12.92
C TRP A 267 -6.49 1.30 13.93
N GLN A 268 -6.71 1.80 15.14
CA GLN A 268 -7.31 1.02 16.22
C GLN A 268 -8.81 0.76 15.97
N THR A 269 -9.46 1.68 15.26
CA THR A 269 -10.89 1.61 14.95
C THR A 269 -11.15 2.04 13.51
N ALA A 270 -12.31 1.65 12.99
CA ALA A 270 -12.79 2.04 11.66
C ALA A 270 -13.38 3.47 11.60
N SER A 271 -13.43 4.17 12.73
CA SER A 271 -14.00 5.52 12.84
C SER A 271 -13.35 6.27 14.01
N GLU A 272 -12.52 7.25 13.68
CA GLU A 272 -11.85 8.13 14.65
C GLU A 272 -12.39 9.56 14.59
N SER A 273 -12.12 10.36 15.62
CA SER A 273 -12.48 11.78 15.62
C SER A 273 -11.63 12.58 14.62
N ALA A 274 -12.18 13.70 14.11
CA ALA A 274 -11.46 14.62 13.24
C ALA A 274 -10.12 15.08 13.85
N ASP A 275 -10.08 15.37 15.15
CA ASP A 275 -8.86 15.80 15.86
C ASP A 275 -7.79 14.70 15.90
N THR A 276 -8.18 13.45 16.17
CA THR A 276 -7.25 12.30 16.17
C THR A 276 -6.71 12.05 14.77
N ILE A 277 -7.57 12.16 13.76
CA ILE A 277 -7.18 12.02 12.35
C ILE A 277 -6.20 13.13 11.97
N LEU A 278 -6.52 14.39 12.27
CA LEU A 278 -5.66 15.53 12.00
C LEU A 278 -4.31 15.39 12.70
N THR A 279 -4.30 15.03 13.98
CA THR A 279 -3.06 14.82 14.76
C THR A 279 -2.17 13.73 14.16
N THR A 280 -2.77 12.71 13.54
CA THR A 280 -2.01 11.68 12.82
C THR A 280 -1.46 12.22 11.50
N LEU A 281 -2.29 12.94 10.74
CA LEU A 281 -1.94 13.50 9.44
C LEU A 281 -0.78 14.51 9.55
N ILE A 282 -0.77 15.38 10.57
CA ILE A 282 0.33 16.33 10.80
C ILE A 282 1.65 15.66 11.23
N ALA A 283 1.60 14.39 11.65
CA ALA A 283 2.81 13.62 11.96
C ALA A 283 3.45 13.03 10.69
N LEU A 284 2.69 12.94 9.59
CA LEU A 284 3.17 12.51 8.29
C LEU A 284 3.89 13.66 7.57
N ASN A 285 4.66 13.30 6.54
CA ASN A 285 5.23 14.25 5.61
C ASN A 285 5.00 13.77 4.17
N ALA A 286 4.95 14.71 3.22
CA ALA A 286 4.84 14.41 1.80
C ALA A 286 6.18 13.94 1.19
N GLU A 287 7.26 13.93 1.97
CA GLU A 287 8.58 13.48 1.56
C GLU A 287 9.22 12.64 2.66
N VAL A 288 10.04 11.68 2.25
CA VAL A 288 10.78 10.79 3.14
C VAL A 288 12.16 10.49 2.55
N ASP A 289 13.21 10.51 3.36
CA ASP A 289 14.53 10.03 2.96
C ASP A 289 14.74 8.61 3.47
N VAL A 290 14.73 7.61 2.56
CA VAL A 290 14.91 6.21 2.96
C VAL A 290 16.32 5.91 3.45
N GLY A 291 17.30 6.77 3.13
CA GLY A 291 18.66 6.68 3.67
C GLY A 291 18.74 7.02 5.15
N ILE A 292 17.71 7.66 5.72
CA ILE A 292 17.59 7.86 7.18
C ILE A 292 17.04 6.59 7.84
N LEU A 293 16.08 5.92 7.19
CA LEU A 293 15.41 4.72 7.71
C LEU A 293 16.36 3.51 7.79
N TYR A 294 17.16 3.30 6.74
CA TYR A 294 18.01 2.11 6.60
C TYR A 294 19.49 2.47 6.54
N GLN A 295 20.32 1.65 7.17
CA GLN A 295 21.78 1.76 7.07
C GLN A 295 22.29 1.29 5.71
N ASP A 296 23.53 1.69 5.38
CA ASP A 296 24.26 1.39 4.15
C ASP A 296 23.66 2.03 2.87
N LEU A 297 22.68 2.92 3.01
CA LEU A 297 22.21 3.83 1.96
C LEU A 297 22.82 5.22 2.13
N ASP A 298 23.04 5.91 1.00
CA ASP A 298 23.43 7.31 1.01
C ASP A 298 22.26 8.20 1.45
N GLN A 299 22.54 9.14 2.38
CA GLN A 299 21.60 10.22 2.70
C GLN A 299 21.28 11.02 1.44
N GLY A 300 20.01 11.39 1.27
CA GLY A 300 19.50 11.99 0.04
C GLY A 300 18.76 11.01 -0.87
N SER A 301 18.53 9.77 -0.43
CA SER A 301 17.67 8.79 -1.11
C SER A 301 16.18 9.14 -0.92
N ARG A 302 15.77 10.27 -1.49
CA ARG A 302 14.47 10.90 -1.23
C ARG A 302 13.36 10.26 -2.05
N HIS A 303 12.20 10.16 -1.43
CA HIS A 303 10.95 9.76 -2.06
C HIS A 303 9.87 10.78 -1.75
N VAL A 304 8.96 10.99 -2.69
CA VAL A 304 7.83 11.92 -2.59
C VAL A 304 6.51 11.15 -2.58
N LEU A 305 5.56 11.58 -1.77
CA LEU A 305 4.25 10.96 -1.69
C LEU A 305 3.46 11.24 -2.97
N VAL A 306 3.16 10.19 -3.72
CA VAL A 306 2.43 10.30 -5.00
C VAL A 306 0.99 9.85 -4.88
N LEU A 307 0.68 9.00 -3.91
CA LEU A 307 -0.65 8.47 -3.68
C LEU A 307 -0.91 8.24 -2.18
N MET A 308 -2.10 8.66 -1.73
CA MET A 308 -2.63 8.35 -0.40
C MET A 308 -4.02 7.72 -0.53
N VAL A 309 -4.19 6.54 0.06
CA VAL A 309 -5.47 5.85 0.14
C VAL A 309 -6.01 6.00 1.55
N CYS A 310 -7.19 6.59 1.69
CA CYS A 310 -7.90 6.70 2.96
C CYS A 310 -9.10 5.75 3.03
N TYR A 311 -9.56 5.49 4.24
CA TYR A 311 -10.74 4.68 4.52
C TYR A 311 -11.71 5.43 5.44
N ARG A 312 -13.01 5.32 5.16
CA ARG A 312 -14.10 5.72 6.06
C ARG A 312 -15.35 4.93 5.75
N GLY A 313 -15.99 4.39 6.79
CA GLY A 313 -17.35 3.85 6.72
C GLY A 313 -17.54 2.84 5.58
N HIS A 314 -16.63 1.86 5.48
CA HIS A 314 -16.64 0.81 4.46
C HIS A 314 -16.37 1.29 3.04
N HIS A 315 -15.73 2.47 2.88
CA HIS A 315 -15.33 2.99 1.58
C HIS A 315 -13.89 3.50 1.59
N TYR A 316 -13.18 3.23 0.49
CA TYR A 316 -11.83 3.71 0.26
C TYR A 316 -11.83 4.92 -0.67
N TYR A 317 -10.90 5.85 -0.43
CA TYR A 317 -10.73 7.08 -1.20
C TYR A 317 -9.28 7.19 -1.65
N CYS A 318 -9.04 7.27 -2.96
CA CYS A 318 -7.70 7.39 -3.53
C CYS A 318 -7.42 8.85 -3.90
N PHE A 319 -6.41 9.42 -3.24
CA PHE A 319 -5.86 10.75 -3.54
C PHE A 319 -4.53 10.59 -4.25
N ALA A 320 -4.35 11.23 -5.40
CA ALA A 320 -3.07 11.27 -6.10
C ALA A 320 -2.50 12.69 -6.13
N ASN A 321 -1.19 12.79 -6.14
CA ASN A 321 -0.50 14.05 -6.40
C ASN A 321 -0.28 14.21 -7.91
N ASN A 322 -0.71 15.34 -8.48
CA ASN A 322 -0.22 15.76 -9.79
C ASN A 322 1.02 16.62 -9.59
N HIS A 323 2.20 16.03 -9.81
CA HIS A 323 3.49 16.72 -9.69
C HIS A 323 3.65 17.90 -10.65
N GLU A 324 3.06 17.86 -11.85
CA GLU A 324 3.18 18.95 -12.84
C GLU A 324 2.49 20.24 -12.35
N HIS A 325 1.53 20.10 -11.44
CA HIS A 325 0.74 21.22 -10.93
C HIS A 325 0.86 21.39 -9.41
N GLU A 326 1.55 20.48 -8.72
CA GLU A 326 1.66 20.41 -7.25
C GLU A 326 0.28 20.40 -6.57
N ARG A 327 -0.67 19.65 -7.14
CA ARG A 327 -2.05 19.57 -6.64
C ARG A 327 -2.46 18.14 -6.35
N TRP A 328 -3.07 17.95 -5.19
CA TRP A 328 -3.77 16.74 -4.83
C TRP A 328 -5.13 16.68 -5.52
N ILE A 329 -5.46 15.51 -6.03
CA ILE A 329 -6.73 15.20 -6.69
C ILE A 329 -7.32 13.94 -6.07
N VAL A 330 -8.65 13.88 -5.98
CA VAL A 330 -9.38 12.67 -5.60
C VAL A 330 -10.15 12.15 -6.80
N PHE A 331 -10.09 10.84 -7.02
CA PHE A 331 -10.86 10.18 -8.05
C PHE A 331 -12.19 9.71 -7.47
N LYS A 332 -13.30 10.23 -8.00
CA LYS A 332 -14.64 9.75 -7.71
C LYS A 332 -15.30 9.33 -9.03
N ASP A 333 -15.21 8.05 -9.33
CA ASP A 333 -15.78 7.45 -10.54
C ASP A 333 -15.14 8.05 -11.82
N GLU A 334 -15.95 8.59 -12.73
CA GLU A 334 -15.45 9.31 -13.91
C GLU A 334 -15.04 10.76 -13.59
N ASN A 335 -15.29 11.23 -12.35
CA ASN A 335 -15.06 12.61 -11.96
C ASN A 335 -13.76 12.77 -11.18
N ILE A 336 -12.93 13.71 -11.64
CA ILE A 336 -11.73 14.14 -10.93
C ILE A 336 -12.08 15.40 -10.16
N LYS A 337 -11.73 15.44 -8.88
CA LYS A 337 -11.86 16.64 -8.06
C LYS A 337 -10.51 17.09 -7.56
N VAL A 338 -10.19 18.36 -7.80
CA VAL A 338 -8.97 18.99 -7.29
C VAL A 338 -9.19 19.36 -5.83
N ILE A 339 -8.32 18.84 -4.96
CA ILE A 339 -8.30 19.13 -3.53
C ILE A 339 -7.48 20.39 -3.26
N GLY A 340 -6.24 20.44 -3.74
CA GLY A 340 -5.35 21.59 -3.50
C GLY A 340 -3.95 21.19 -3.07
N SER A 341 -3.39 21.94 -2.12
CA SER A 341 -2.08 21.68 -1.52
C SER A 341 -2.10 20.44 -0.60
N TRP A 342 -0.94 20.10 -0.03
CA TRP A 342 -0.85 19.10 1.04
C TRP A 342 -1.70 19.48 2.26
N ASP A 343 -1.69 20.75 2.68
CA ASP A 343 -2.49 21.23 3.80
C ASP A 343 -4.00 21.13 3.52
N ASP A 344 -4.41 21.45 2.28
CA ASP A 344 -5.81 21.29 1.85
C ASP A 344 -6.25 19.83 1.92
N LEU A 345 -5.36 18.89 1.58
CA LEU A 345 -5.59 17.46 1.70
C LEU A 345 -5.74 17.05 3.18
N LEU A 346 -4.84 17.48 4.06
CA LEU A 346 -4.92 17.16 5.48
C LEU A 346 -6.24 17.64 6.09
N PHE A 347 -6.62 18.88 5.79
CA PHE A 347 -7.88 19.47 6.26
C PHE A 347 -9.09 18.74 5.68
N THR A 348 -9.03 18.38 4.40
CA THR A 348 -10.10 17.60 3.75
C THR A 348 -10.27 16.25 4.43
N CYS A 349 -9.18 15.52 4.69
CA CYS A 349 -9.23 14.22 5.34
C CYS A 349 -9.76 14.31 6.77
N ALA A 350 -9.29 15.28 7.57
CA ALA A 350 -9.76 15.46 8.94
C ALA A 350 -11.26 15.77 9.01
N ASN A 351 -11.74 16.78 8.26
CA ASN A 351 -13.17 17.15 8.29
C ASN A 351 -14.07 16.04 7.76
N ALA A 352 -13.61 15.33 6.73
CA ALA A 352 -14.32 14.23 6.15
C ALA A 352 -14.11 12.91 6.90
N HIS A 353 -13.44 12.90 8.06
CA HIS A 353 -13.18 11.70 8.87
C HIS A 353 -12.53 10.55 8.08
N LEU A 354 -11.60 10.88 7.19
CA LEU A 354 -10.88 9.94 6.33
C LEU A 354 -9.57 9.52 7.00
N GLN A 355 -9.45 8.24 7.32
CA GLN A 355 -8.26 7.67 7.94
C GLN A 355 -7.27 7.23 6.86
N PRO A 356 -6.06 7.82 6.73
CA PRO A 356 -5.04 7.34 5.78
C PRO A 356 -4.61 5.91 6.10
N ARG A 357 -4.67 5.00 5.14
CA ARG A 357 -4.32 3.57 5.30
C ARG A 357 -3.09 3.18 4.51
N LEU A 358 -2.96 3.66 3.27
CA LEU A 358 -1.82 3.38 2.41
C LEU A 358 -1.22 4.68 1.91
N LEU A 359 0.09 4.77 1.99
CA LEU A 359 0.90 5.85 1.44
C LEU A 359 1.90 5.24 0.47
N PHE A 360 1.96 5.75 -0.76
CA PHE A 360 2.93 5.33 -1.75
C PHE A 360 3.86 6.51 -2.03
N PHE A 361 5.13 6.33 -1.73
CA PHE A 361 6.18 7.30 -2.01
C PHE A 361 7.03 6.82 -3.18
N GLU A 362 7.21 7.65 -4.20
CA GLU A 362 8.02 7.36 -5.38
C GLU A 362 9.40 8.00 -5.24
N ALA A 363 10.46 7.27 -5.61
CA ALA A 363 11.83 7.77 -5.59
C ALA A 363 11.99 9.02 -6.47
N ILE A 364 12.72 10.02 -5.97
CA ILE A 364 13.15 11.16 -6.78
C ILE A 364 14.41 10.74 -7.55
N GLU A 365 14.32 10.64 -8.87
CA GLU A 365 15.47 10.35 -9.76
C GLU A 365 16.32 11.59 -10.05
#